data_AF-A0A4W6BJ51-F1
#
_entry.id   AF-A0A4W6BJ51-F1
#
_cell.length_a   1.000
_cell.length_b   1.000
_cell.length_c   1.000
_cell.angle_alpha   90.00
_cell.angle_beta   90.00
_cell.angle_gamma   90.00
#
_symmetry.space_group_name_H-M   'P 1'
#
loop_
_entity.id
_entity.type
_entity.pdbx_description
1 polymer ?
#
loop_
_entity_poly.entity_id
_entity_poly.type
_entity_poly.pdbx_seq_one_letter_code
_entity_poly.pdbx_strand_id
1 'polypeptide(L)'
;HPLLVRIIDTPQFQRLRNIKQLGGAYYVYPGASHNRFEHSIGVAYLAGEFAQALRSRQPELNITDKDILCVQIAGLCHDLGHGPFSHLFDQMFIRKARPGKKWEHEEASLKMFEYLLDKNGLKDIMKEQYGLEDKDLVFIKEMIGGPQNTNAWPYEGRGQDKSFLYEIVANKRNGIDVDKFDYFARDCHHLGIQNNFDHRRFFLFARVCEVDGVKQICSRDKEVHNLYDMFHARSCLHRKAYQHPVNKIIEHMIVDAFLKVDPYIQIEGKDKKMYNLSTAIDDMEAYTKLTGQQIPLCAVGLCLNNIKTQELVGRYHLRHGLNKKQVSDGKDRGKVPNTV
;
A
#
# COMPACT_ATOMS: atom_id res chain seq x y z
N HIS A 1 -15.56 -14.97 4.81
CA HIS A 1 -15.16 -15.98 5.81
C HIS A 1 -15.19 -15.35 7.21
N PRO A 2 -15.75 -15.99 8.26
CA PRO A 2 -15.92 -15.38 9.59
C PRO A 2 -14.61 -14.90 10.24
N LEU A 3 -13.49 -15.61 10.06
CA LEU A 3 -12.20 -15.16 10.56
C LEU A 3 -11.77 -13.80 10.00
N LEU A 4 -12.03 -13.52 8.72
CA LEU A 4 -11.72 -12.21 8.12
C LEU A 4 -12.53 -11.11 8.79
N VAL A 5 -13.81 -11.37 9.11
CA VAL A 5 -14.67 -10.43 9.84
C VAL A 5 -14.10 -10.18 11.24
N ARG A 6 -13.64 -11.21 11.94
CA ARG A 6 -12.99 -11.08 13.26
C ARG A 6 -11.73 -10.21 13.22
N ILE A 7 -10.95 -10.27 12.13
CA ILE A 7 -9.79 -9.38 11.92
C ILE A 7 -10.25 -7.96 11.60
N ILE A 8 -11.27 -7.82 10.73
CA ILE A 8 -11.83 -6.52 10.35
C ILE A 8 -12.37 -5.77 11.57
N ASP A 9 -13.06 -6.47 12.47
CA ASP A 9 -13.72 -5.91 13.65
C ASP A 9 -12.75 -5.71 14.83
N THR A 10 -11.51 -5.33 14.54
CA THR A 10 -10.50 -4.95 15.54
C THR A 10 -10.15 -3.46 15.45
N PRO A 11 -9.77 -2.80 16.57
CA PRO A 11 -9.32 -1.41 16.52
C PRO A 11 -8.18 -1.18 15.53
N GLN A 12 -7.24 -2.13 15.43
CA GLN A 12 -6.07 -2.07 14.58
C GLN A 12 -6.41 -2.00 13.09
N PHE A 13 -7.46 -2.73 12.67
CA PHE A 13 -7.97 -2.69 11.30
C PHE A 13 -8.94 -1.52 11.07
N GLN A 14 -9.88 -1.28 12.00
CA GLN A 14 -10.85 -0.19 11.90
C GLN A 14 -10.19 1.19 11.80
N ARG A 15 -8.97 1.36 12.34
CA ARG A 15 -8.21 2.62 12.20
C ARG A 15 -8.03 3.05 10.75
N LEU A 16 -7.94 2.08 9.80
CA LEU A 16 -7.74 2.37 8.38
C LEU A 16 -8.88 3.20 7.77
N ARG A 17 -10.05 3.25 8.40
CA ARG A 17 -11.17 4.13 7.99
C ARG A 17 -10.82 5.61 8.06
N ASN A 18 -9.82 5.94 8.86
CA ASN A 18 -9.41 7.31 9.12
C ASN A 18 -8.10 7.68 8.41
N ILE A 19 -7.62 6.83 7.49
CA ILE A 19 -6.38 7.04 6.74
C ILE A 19 -6.71 7.11 5.25
N LYS A 20 -6.64 8.33 4.69
CA LYS A 20 -6.93 8.61 3.27
C LYS A 20 -5.98 7.82 2.36
N GLN A 21 -6.53 7.13 1.36
CA GLN A 21 -5.76 6.33 0.40
C GLN A 21 -4.71 7.20 -0.31
N LEU A 22 -5.16 8.35 -0.83
CA LEU A 22 -4.35 9.26 -1.63
C LEU A 22 -3.83 10.47 -0.86
N GLY A 23 -3.91 10.44 0.48
CA GLY A 23 -3.35 11.48 1.34
C GLY A 23 -3.77 12.90 0.93
N GLY A 24 -2.79 13.73 0.56
CA GLY A 24 -2.99 15.12 0.16
C GLY A 24 -3.83 15.30 -1.11
N ALA A 25 -3.97 14.27 -1.94
CA ALA A 25 -4.65 14.37 -3.22
C ALA A 25 -6.15 14.67 -3.03
N TYR A 26 -6.73 14.33 -1.88
CA TYR A 26 -8.10 14.70 -1.53
C TYR A 26 -8.37 16.22 -1.60
N TYR A 27 -7.35 17.04 -1.33
CA TYR A 27 -7.45 18.51 -1.41
C TYR A 27 -7.35 19.05 -2.84
N VAL A 28 -7.04 18.20 -3.82
CA VAL A 28 -7.01 18.54 -5.26
C VAL A 28 -8.17 17.87 -6.00
N TYR A 29 -8.44 16.61 -5.64
CA TYR A 29 -9.48 15.77 -6.21
C TYR A 29 -10.53 15.49 -5.13
N PRO A 30 -11.65 16.24 -5.09
CA PRO A 30 -12.64 16.10 -4.03
C PRO A 30 -13.29 14.71 -3.99
N GLY A 31 -13.27 13.98 -5.11
CA GLY A 31 -13.73 12.59 -5.18
C GLY A 31 -12.79 11.58 -4.51
N ALA A 32 -11.51 11.91 -4.28
CA ALA A 32 -10.52 11.05 -3.61
C ALA A 32 -10.71 11.00 -2.08
N SER A 33 -11.95 10.76 -1.64
CA SER A 33 -12.37 10.73 -0.24
C SER A 33 -12.18 9.37 0.44
N HIS A 34 -11.84 8.34 -0.34
CA HIS A 34 -11.65 6.97 0.11
C HIS A 34 -10.41 6.78 0.99
N ASN A 35 -10.45 5.72 1.78
CA ASN A 35 -9.48 5.36 2.80
C ASN A 35 -8.90 3.96 2.55
N ARG A 36 -7.83 3.65 3.27
CA ARG A 36 -7.12 2.35 3.20
C ARG A 36 -8.00 1.16 3.61
N PHE A 37 -9.07 1.40 4.37
CA PHE A 37 -9.98 0.35 4.86
C PHE A 37 -10.69 -0.39 3.73
N GLU A 38 -11.44 0.32 2.89
CA GLU A 38 -12.18 -0.28 1.78
C GLU A 38 -11.26 -0.84 0.69
N HIS A 39 -10.07 -0.26 0.52
CA HIS A 39 -9.02 -0.80 -0.32
C HIS A 39 -8.52 -2.15 0.21
N SER A 40 -8.15 -2.24 1.50
CA SER A 40 -7.70 -3.50 2.13
C SER A 40 -8.73 -4.62 2.00
N ILE A 41 -10.02 -4.31 2.14
CA ILE A 41 -11.10 -5.28 1.90
C ILE A 41 -11.15 -5.73 0.44
N GLY A 42 -11.00 -4.79 -0.51
CA GLY A 42 -10.95 -5.08 -1.94
C GLY A 42 -9.76 -5.96 -2.32
N VAL A 43 -8.58 -5.69 -1.78
CA VAL A 43 -7.38 -6.52 -1.98
C VAL A 43 -7.58 -7.92 -1.43
N ALA A 44 -8.15 -8.07 -0.23
CA ALA A 44 -8.49 -9.38 0.33
C ALA A 44 -9.46 -10.17 -0.56
N TYR A 45 -10.49 -9.49 -1.09
CA TYR A 45 -11.44 -10.10 -2.03
C TYR A 45 -10.75 -10.57 -3.30
N LEU A 46 -9.97 -9.71 -3.97
CA LEU A 46 -9.26 -10.04 -5.20
C LEU A 46 -8.21 -11.13 -5.00
N ALA A 47 -7.51 -11.14 -3.86
CA ALA A 47 -6.55 -12.18 -3.50
C ALA A 47 -7.24 -13.55 -3.40
N GLY A 48 -8.41 -13.61 -2.77
CA GLY A 48 -9.22 -14.81 -2.68
C GLY A 48 -9.76 -15.28 -4.04
N GLU A 49 -10.33 -14.37 -4.82
CA GLU A 49 -10.82 -14.67 -6.17
C GLU A 49 -9.70 -15.20 -7.06
N PHE A 50 -8.50 -14.62 -6.97
CA PHE A 50 -7.38 -15.05 -7.78
C PHE A 50 -6.87 -16.43 -7.38
N ALA A 51 -6.68 -16.69 -6.08
CA ALA A 51 -6.28 -18.00 -5.58
C ALA A 51 -7.33 -19.08 -5.93
N GLN A 52 -8.63 -18.75 -5.83
CA GLN A 52 -9.72 -19.62 -6.25
C GLN A 52 -9.68 -19.90 -7.76
N ALA A 53 -9.41 -18.87 -8.57
CA ALA A 53 -9.32 -18.99 -10.01
C ALA A 53 -8.19 -19.94 -10.43
N LEU A 54 -7.03 -19.86 -9.79
CA LEU A 54 -5.92 -20.80 -10.01
C LEU A 54 -6.31 -22.21 -9.57
N ARG A 55 -6.90 -22.35 -8.38
CA ARG A 55 -7.34 -23.65 -7.83
C ARG A 55 -8.31 -24.38 -8.74
N SER A 56 -9.35 -23.69 -9.21
CA SER A 56 -10.38 -24.30 -10.06
C SER A 56 -9.86 -24.70 -11.44
N ARG A 57 -8.84 -24.00 -11.96
CA ARG A 57 -8.26 -24.28 -13.30
C ARG A 57 -7.18 -25.35 -13.27
N GLN A 58 -6.52 -25.51 -12.13
CA GLN A 58 -5.38 -26.40 -11.95
C GLN A 58 -5.45 -27.11 -10.58
N PRO A 59 -6.34 -28.10 -10.43
CA PRO A 59 -6.47 -28.88 -9.20
C PRO A 59 -5.15 -29.54 -8.76
N GLU A 60 -4.26 -29.84 -9.71
CA GLU A 60 -2.93 -30.42 -9.46
C GLU A 60 -2.00 -29.51 -8.63
N LEU A 61 -2.33 -28.23 -8.47
CA LEU A 61 -1.59 -27.29 -7.63
C LEU A 61 -1.83 -27.50 -6.12
N ASN A 62 -2.83 -28.31 -5.75
CA ASN A 62 -3.15 -28.62 -4.35
C ASN A 62 -3.31 -27.36 -3.46
N ILE A 63 -3.96 -26.33 -4.01
CA ILE A 63 -4.31 -25.10 -3.27
C ILE A 63 -5.45 -25.46 -2.30
N THR A 64 -5.18 -25.37 -1.02
CA THR A 64 -6.13 -25.72 0.05
C THR A 64 -7.00 -24.53 0.45
N ASP A 65 -8.12 -24.77 1.14
CA ASP A 65 -8.90 -23.68 1.73
C ASP A 65 -8.08 -22.85 2.73
N LYS A 66 -7.15 -23.50 3.43
CA LYS A 66 -6.17 -22.88 4.32
C LYS A 66 -5.28 -21.89 3.56
N ASP A 67 -4.78 -22.28 2.37
CA ASP A 67 -3.97 -21.38 1.54
C ASP A 67 -4.75 -20.15 1.07
N ILE A 68 -5.99 -20.34 0.61
CA ILE A 68 -6.86 -19.23 0.18
C ILE A 68 -7.12 -18.28 1.35
N LEU A 69 -7.44 -18.82 2.53
CA LEU A 69 -7.67 -18.00 3.72
C LEU A 69 -6.41 -17.22 4.11
N CYS A 70 -5.22 -17.83 4.06
CA CYS A 70 -3.95 -17.13 4.31
C CYS A 70 -3.72 -16.00 3.30
N VAL A 71 -3.94 -16.26 2.01
CA VAL A 71 -3.80 -15.27 0.93
C VAL A 71 -4.78 -14.10 1.13
N GLN A 72 -6.02 -14.39 1.53
CA GLN A 72 -7.01 -13.36 1.87
C GLN A 72 -6.59 -12.54 3.10
N ILE A 73 -6.08 -13.17 4.15
CA ILE A 73 -5.61 -12.47 5.35
C ILE A 73 -4.42 -11.57 5.01
N ALA A 74 -3.46 -12.05 4.20
CA ALA A 74 -2.35 -11.22 3.76
C ALA A 74 -2.83 -10.02 2.93
N GLY A 75 -3.73 -10.24 1.95
CA GLY A 75 -4.33 -9.16 1.19
C GLY A 75 -5.08 -8.15 2.07
N LEU A 76 -5.80 -8.63 3.09
CA LEU A 76 -6.48 -7.79 4.07
C LEU A 76 -5.50 -6.96 4.90
N CYS A 77 -4.38 -7.55 5.30
CA CYS A 77 -3.48 -6.96 6.29
C CYS A 77 -2.27 -6.23 5.71
N HIS A 78 -2.05 -6.25 4.39
CA HIS A 78 -0.86 -5.69 3.75
C HIS A 78 -0.65 -4.20 4.03
N ASP A 79 -1.74 -3.47 4.25
CA ASP A 79 -1.78 -2.02 4.44
C ASP A 79 -1.98 -1.58 5.91
N LEU A 80 -1.96 -2.54 6.85
CA LEU A 80 -2.09 -2.26 8.27
C LEU A 80 -1.02 -1.31 8.81
N GLY A 81 0.06 -1.05 8.09
CA GLY A 81 1.17 -0.23 8.54
C GLY A 81 1.11 1.23 8.13
N HIS A 82 0.17 1.64 7.27
CA HIS A 82 0.11 3.02 6.80
C HIS A 82 -0.16 4.03 7.91
N GLY A 83 0.55 5.16 7.89
CA GLY A 83 0.34 6.27 8.81
C GLY A 83 -0.63 7.32 8.25
N PRO A 84 -0.83 8.43 8.99
CA PRO A 84 -1.63 9.56 8.54
C PRO A 84 -1.25 10.05 7.13
N PHE A 85 -2.22 10.18 6.24
CA PHE A 85 -2.01 10.53 4.82
C PHE A 85 -1.15 9.52 4.02
N SER A 86 -1.18 8.24 4.39
CA SER A 86 -0.57 7.13 3.65
C SER A 86 0.93 7.36 3.37
N HIS A 87 1.34 7.43 2.10
CA HIS A 87 2.75 7.54 1.71
C HIS A 87 3.44 8.84 2.16
N LEU A 88 2.68 9.86 2.52
CA LEU A 88 3.24 11.08 3.11
C LEU A 88 3.97 10.75 4.42
N PHE A 89 3.43 9.84 5.22
CA PHE A 89 3.94 9.57 6.56
C PHE A 89 5.30 8.87 6.54
N ASP A 90 5.40 7.73 5.86
CA ASP A 90 6.63 6.92 5.78
C ASP A 90 7.66 7.54 4.83
N GLN A 91 7.24 8.06 3.67
CA GLN A 91 8.19 8.54 2.65
C GLN A 91 8.64 9.98 2.84
N MET A 92 7.92 10.81 3.61
CA MET A 92 8.27 12.22 3.82
C MET A 92 8.43 12.58 5.30
N PHE A 93 7.40 12.38 6.12
CA PHE A 93 7.42 12.84 7.51
C PHE A 93 8.44 12.10 8.37
N ILE A 94 8.38 10.76 8.45
CA ILE A 94 9.28 9.96 9.29
C ILE A 94 10.75 10.16 8.87
N ARG A 95 11.02 10.21 7.55
CA ARG A 95 12.38 10.48 7.05
C ARG A 95 12.94 11.82 7.51
N LYS A 96 12.10 12.86 7.62
CA LYS A 96 12.50 14.18 8.13
C LYS A 96 12.56 14.23 9.65
N ALA A 97 11.58 13.64 10.34
CA ALA A 97 11.45 13.71 11.79
C ALA A 97 12.46 12.81 12.53
N ARG A 98 12.82 11.67 11.92
CA ARG A 98 13.74 10.67 12.49
C ARG A 98 14.80 10.26 11.47
N PRO A 99 15.72 11.19 11.11
CA PRO A 99 16.78 10.89 10.15
C PRO A 99 17.61 9.68 10.63
N GLY A 100 17.84 8.72 9.73
CA GLY A 100 18.57 7.47 10.05
C GLY A 100 17.69 6.30 10.48
N LYS A 101 16.42 6.52 10.85
CA LYS A 101 15.46 5.43 11.05
C LYS A 101 14.93 4.99 9.69
N LYS A 102 15.31 3.79 9.24
CA LYS A 102 14.63 3.12 8.14
C LYS A 102 13.28 2.62 8.66
N TRP A 103 12.21 3.04 8.00
CA TRP A 103 10.84 2.69 8.34
C TRP A 103 10.03 2.66 7.06
N GLU A 104 9.35 1.55 6.83
CA GLU A 104 8.47 1.32 5.68
C GLU A 104 7.13 0.83 6.21
N HIS A 105 6.05 1.16 5.48
CA HIS A 105 4.71 0.77 5.91
C HIS A 105 4.56 -0.75 5.90
N GLU A 106 5.28 -1.49 5.07
CA GLU A 106 5.27 -2.95 5.07
C GLU A 106 5.79 -3.53 6.40
N GLU A 107 6.91 -3.03 6.93
CA GLU A 107 7.43 -3.43 8.25
C GLU A 107 6.41 -3.10 9.36
N ALA A 108 5.78 -1.93 9.25
CA ALA A 108 4.73 -1.50 10.16
C ALA A 108 3.48 -2.41 10.07
N SER A 109 3.12 -2.89 8.88
CA SER A 109 2.01 -3.83 8.67
C SER A 109 2.27 -5.15 9.38
N LEU A 110 3.50 -5.66 9.35
CA LEU A 110 3.88 -6.88 10.08
C LEU A 110 3.75 -6.69 11.60
N LYS A 111 4.24 -5.57 12.13
CA LYS A 111 4.15 -5.25 13.57
C LYS A 111 2.71 -5.05 14.02
N MET A 112 1.92 -4.35 13.22
CA MET A 112 0.50 -4.11 13.50
C MET A 112 -0.31 -5.40 13.39
N PHE A 113 0.01 -6.28 12.43
CA PHE A 113 -0.62 -7.59 12.31
C PHE A 113 -0.37 -8.46 13.55
N GLU A 114 0.88 -8.56 14.00
CA GLU A 114 1.19 -9.28 15.25
C GLU A 114 0.48 -8.70 16.46
N TYR A 115 0.51 -7.37 16.61
CA TYR A 115 -0.19 -6.70 17.70
C TYR A 115 -1.70 -6.92 17.66
N LEU A 116 -2.30 -6.90 16.46
CA LEU A 116 -3.71 -7.21 16.23
C LEU A 116 -4.03 -8.64 16.70
N LEU A 117 -3.21 -9.62 16.30
CA LEU A 117 -3.44 -11.01 16.68
C LEU A 117 -3.34 -11.21 18.20
N ASP A 118 -2.30 -10.66 18.83
CA ASP A 118 -2.05 -10.80 20.26
C ASP A 118 -3.12 -10.08 21.10
N LYS A 119 -3.40 -8.82 20.79
CA LYS A 119 -4.31 -7.98 21.60
C LYS A 119 -5.74 -8.50 21.58
N ASN A 120 -6.14 -9.20 20.51
CA ASN A 120 -7.50 -9.67 20.30
C ASN A 120 -7.64 -11.20 20.49
N GLY A 121 -6.60 -11.90 20.97
CA GLY A 121 -6.62 -13.34 21.19
C GLY A 121 -6.88 -14.16 19.93
N LEU A 122 -6.50 -13.65 18.76
CA LEU A 122 -6.84 -14.28 17.47
C LEU A 122 -5.91 -15.44 17.13
N LYS A 123 -4.69 -15.51 17.68
CA LYS A 123 -3.77 -16.65 17.44
C LYS A 123 -4.40 -17.98 17.84
N ASP A 124 -4.98 -18.03 19.04
CA ASP A 124 -5.64 -19.24 19.54
C ASP A 124 -6.88 -19.58 18.71
N ILE A 125 -7.70 -18.59 18.35
CA ILE A 125 -8.87 -18.79 17.49
C ILE A 125 -8.46 -19.32 16.11
N MET A 126 -7.41 -18.76 15.50
CA MET A 126 -6.89 -19.18 14.21
C MET A 126 -6.46 -20.65 14.26
N LYS A 127 -5.77 -21.06 15.32
CA LYS A 127 -5.29 -22.43 15.52
C LYS A 127 -6.42 -23.41 15.85
N GLU A 128 -7.22 -23.12 16.87
CA GLU A 128 -8.20 -24.06 17.43
C GLU A 128 -9.45 -24.19 16.55
N GLN A 129 -9.92 -23.10 15.93
CA GLN A 129 -11.19 -23.11 15.18
C GLN A 129 -11.00 -23.22 13.67
N TYR A 130 -9.87 -22.74 13.15
CA TYR A 130 -9.61 -22.70 11.70
C TYR A 130 -8.38 -23.52 11.29
N GLY A 131 -7.71 -24.16 12.24
CA GLY A 131 -6.58 -25.05 12.00
C GLY A 131 -5.33 -24.34 11.47
N LEU A 132 -5.22 -23.01 11.59
CA LEU A 132 -4.05 -22.26 11.11
C LEU A 132 -2.89 -22.39 12.10
N GLU A 133 -1.75 -22.86 11.61
CA GLU A 133 -0.56 -23.13 12.39
C GLU A 133 0.44 -21.96 12.32
N ASP A 134 1.52 -22.02 13.10
CA ASP A 134 2.56 -20.98 13.10
C ASP A 134 3.16 -20.76 11.70
N LYS A 135 3.28 -21.85 10.92
CA LYS A 135 3.75 -21.79 9.53
C LYS A 135 2.82 -20.96 8.63
N ASP A 136 1.52 -20.95 8.92
CA ASP A 136 0.53 -20.13 8.20
C ASP A 136 0.67 -18.65 8.53
N LEU A 137 0.98 -18.32 9.79
CA LEU A 137 1.29 -16.95 10.20
C LEU A 137 2.58 -16.44 9.55
N VAL A 138 3.61 -17.28 9.47
CA VAL A 138 4.84 -16.97 8.73
C VAL A 138 4.52 -16.71 7.26
N PHE A 139 3.72 -17.57 6.62
CA PHE A 139 3.31 -17.40 5.23
C PHE A 139 2.58 -16.07 4.98
N ILE A 140 1.65 -15.69 5.86
CA ILE A 140 0.94 -14.40 5.78
C ILE A 140 1.91 -13.22 5.85
N LYS A 141 2.84 -13.24 6.81
CA LYS A 141 3.84 -12.18 6.98
C LYS A 141 4.76 -12.06 5.76
N GLU A 142 5.21 -13.18 5.23
CA GLU A 142 6.08 -13.22 4.07
C GLU A 142 5.41 -12.67 2.80
N MET A 143 4.09 -12.87 2.64
CA MET A 143 3.33 -12.25 1.54
C MET A 143 3.22 -10.73 1.67
N ILE A 144 3.28 -10.18 2.89
CA ILE A 144 3.22 -8.73 3.14
C ILE A 144 4.62 -8.11 3.04
N GLY A 145 5.56 -8.60 3.82
CA GLY A 145 6.90 -8.01 3.97
C GLY A 145 7.96 -8.55 3.01
N GLY A 146 7.68 -9.65 2.32
CA GLY A 146 8.70 -10.40 1.57
C GLY A 146 9.47 -11.41 2.45
N PRO A 147 10.44 -12.11 1.85
CA PRO A 147 11.21 -13.13 2.55
C PRO A 147 12.08 -12.53 3.65
N GLN A 148 12.28 -13.28 4.73
CA GLN A 148 13.14 -12.88 5.86
C GLN A 148 14.58 -13.40 5.72
N ASN A 149 14.80 -14.38 4.84
CA ASN A 149 16.08 -15.06 4.68
C ASN A 149 16.66 -14.88 3.27
N THR A 150 17.95 -15.17 3.12
CA THR A 150 18.69 -15.10 1.85
C THR A 150 19.05 -16.49 1.29
N ASN A 151 18.36 -17.54 1.76
CA ASN A 151 18.54 -18.91 1.27
C ASN A 151 18.11 -19.06 -0.19
N ALA A 152 18.52 -20.16 -0.84
CA ALA A 152 18.14 -20.46 -2.24
C ALA A 152 16.62 -20.46 -2.45
N TRP A 153 15.87 -21.01 -1.48
CA TRP A 153 14.45 -20.74 -1.30
C TRP A 153 14.29 -19.85 -0.05
N PRO A 154 13.91 -18.57 -0.21
CA PRO A 154 14.04 -17.60 0.87
C PRO A 154 12.81 -17.55 1.80
N TYR A 155 11.83 -18.43 1.58
CA TYR A 155 10.58 -18.48 2.33
C TYR A 155 10.46 -19.75 3.18
N GLU A 156 9.79 -19.65 4.32
CA GLU A 156 9.55 -20.74 5.26
C GLU A 156 8.07 -21.12 5.34
N GLY A 157 7.16 -20.16 5.12
CA GLY A 157 5.73 -20.37 5.26
C GLY A 157 5.14 -21.40 4.28
N ARG A 158 5.69 -21.48 3.07
CA ARG A 158 5.34 -22.48 2.05
C ARG A 158 6.58 -22.94 1.31
N GLY A 159 6.53 -24.16 0.78
CA GLY A 159 7.58 -24.72 -0.06
C GLY A 159 7.56 -24.14 -1.47
N GLN A 160 8.62 -24.42 -2.24
CA GLN A 160 8.77 -24.01 -3.64
C GLN A 160 7.65 -24.58 -4.54
N ASP A 161 7.02 -25.68 -4.13
CA ASP A 161 5.84 -26.24 -4.81
C ASP A 161 4.62 -25.30 -4.81
N LYS A 162 4.60 -24.30 -3.92
CA LYS A 162 3.57 -23.25 -3.81
C LYS A 162 4.13 -21.83 -3.98
N SER A 163 5.29 -21.68 -4.63
CA SER A 163 5.94 -20.38 -4.84
C SER A 163 5.03 -19.32 -5.47
N PHE A 164 4.18 -19.73 -6.40
CA PHE A 164 3.22 -18.86 -7.10
C PHE A 164 2.25 -18.12 -6.16
N LEU A 165 1.98 -18.62 -4.95
CA LEU A 165 1.09 -17.93 -4.02
C LEU A 165 1.67 -16.60 -3.50
N TYR A 166 3.00 -16.51 -3.38
CA TYR A 166 3.69 -15.27 -2.97
C TYR A 166 3.58 -14.15 -4.02
N GLU A 167 3.10 -14.46 -5.22
CA GLU A 167 2.95 -13.52 -6.33
C GLU A 167 1.57 -12.87 -6.37
N ILE A 168 0.65 -13.26 -5.46
CA ILE A 168 -0.74 -12.79 -5.47
C ILE A 168 -0.88 -11.41 -4.82
N VAL A 169 -0.38 -11.26 -3.58
CA VAL A 169 -0.62 -10.06 -2.75
C VAL A 169 0.39 -8.95 -3.01
N ALA A 170 1.68 -9.25 -2.89
CA ALA A 170 2.75 -8.29 -3.13
C ALA A 170 3.86 -8.94 -3.96
N ASN A 171 3.75 -8.79 -5.28
CA ASN A 171 4.64 -9.49 -6.21
C ASN A 171 5.95 -8.75 -6.38
N LYS A 172 6.97 -9.15 -5.61
CA LYS A 172 8.30 -8.52 -5.63
C LYS A 172 9.09 -8.77 -6.92
N ARG A 173 8.70 -9.75 -7.76
CA ARG A 173 9.40 -10.08 -9.01
C ARG A 173 9.11 -9.07 -10.12
N ASN A 174 7.83 -8.76 -10.35
CA ASN A 174 7.42 -7.92 -11.48
C ASN A 174 6.35 -6.87 -11.13
N GLY A 175 5.85 -6.85 -9.89
CA GLY A 175 4.84 -5.90 -9.44
C GLY A 175 3.48 -6.07 -10.11
N ILE A 176 3.13 -7.28 -10.55
CA ILE A 176 1.77 -7.62 -11.00
C ILE A 176 1.09 -8.38 -9.86
N ASP A 177 0.22 -7.69 -9.11
CA ASP A 177 -0.42 -8.19 -7.90
C ASP A 177 -1.80 -7.56 -7.69
N VAL A 178 -2.59 -8.16 -6.79
CA VAL A 178 -3.99 -7.78 -6.56
C VAL A 178 -4.16 -6.46 -5.80
N ASP A 179 -3.12 -6.00 -5.09
CA ASP A 179 -3.06 -4.65 -4.54
C ASP A 179 -3.27 -3.60 -5.65
N LYS A 180 -2.47 -3.70 -6.72
CA LYS A 180 -2.58 -2.83 -7.90
C LYS A 180 -3.92 -2.94 -8.58
N PHE A 181 -4.46 -4.14 -8.66
CA PHE A 181 -5.72 -4.38 -9.35
C PHE A 181 -6.87 -3.65 -8.65
N ASP A 182 -6.89 -3.66 -7.30
CA ASP A 182 -7.87 -2.90 -6.53
C ASP A 182 -7.65 -1.40 -6.68
N TYR A 183 -6.44 -0.90 -6.37
CA TYR A 183 -6.24 0.54 -6.32
C TYR A 183 -6.35 1.19 -7.70
N PHE A 184 -6.02 0.51 -8.80
CA PHE A 184 -6.29 1.05 -10.15
C PHE A 184 -7.78 1.26 -10.38
N ALA A 185 -8.61 0.26 -10.08
CA ALA A 185 -10.05 0.39 -10.27
C ALA A 185 -10.64 1.45 -9.32
N ARG A 186 -10.23 1.42 -8.05
CA ARG A 186 -10.75 2.29 -7.00
C ARG A 186 -10.31 3.74 -7.18
N ASP A 187 -9.03 3.99 -7.39
CA ASP A 187 -8.52 5.35 -7.55
C ASP A 187 -9.08 5.97 -8.83
N CYS A 188 -9.13 5.23 -9.94
CA CYS A 188 -9.76 5.70 -11.17
C CYS A 188 -11.23 6.09 -10.95
N HIS A 189 -12.01 5.27 -10.24
CA HIS A 189 -13.39 5.59 -9.89
C HIS A 189 -13.52 6.90 -9.10
N HIS A 190 -12.72 7.07 -8.05
CA HIS A 190 -12.79 8.24 -7.17
C HIS A 190 -12.16 9.51 -7.80
N LEU A 191 -11.20 9.35 -8.71
CA LEU A 191 -10.55 10.46 -9.40
C LEU A 191 -11.27 10.89 -10.69
N GLY A 192 -12.26 10.12 -11.15
CA GLY A 192 -12.90 10.34 -12.45
C GLY A 192 -11.96 10.08 -13.64
N ILE A 193 -11.03 9.13 -13.47
CA ILE A 193 -10.09 8.70 -14.52
C ILE A 193 -10.56 7.34 -15.03
N GLN A 194 -10.44 7.08 -16.32
CA GLN A 194 -10.78 5.79 -16.89
C GLN A 194 -9.69 4.76 -16.59
N ASN A 195 -10.06 3.59 -16.07
CA ASN A 195 -9.19 2.41 -15.99
C ASN A 195 -9.49 1.46 -17.16
N ASN A 196 -8.48 1.18 -17.99
CA ASN A 196 -8.61 0.25 -19.12
C ASN A 196 -8.15 -1.17 -18.78
N PHE A 197 -7.51 -1.37 -17.62
CA PHE A 197 -7.05 -2.70 -17.21
C PHE A 197 -8.20 -3.54 -16.63
N ASP A 198 -8.39 -4.74 -17.19
CA ASP A 198 -9.38 -5.71 -16.74
C ASP A 198 -8.72 -6.86 -15.97
N HIS A 199 -8.78 -6.78 -14.64
CA HIS A 199 -8.26 -7.81 -13.73
C HIS A 199 -9.07 -9.12 -13.78
N ARG A 200 -10.38 -9.06 -14.07
CA ARG A 200 -11.22 -10.28 -14.16
C ARG A 200 -10.80 -11.09 -15.38
N ARG A 201 -10.54 -10.42 -16.50
CA ARG A 201 -9.97 -11.03 -17.68
C ARG A 201 -8.58 -11.61 -17.40
N PHE A 202 -7.73 -10.90 -16.66
CA PHE A 202 -6.42 -11.42 -16.25
C PHE A 202 -6.56 -12.73 -15.45
N PHE A 203 -7.44 -12.80 -14.45
CA PHE A 203 -7.69 -14.03 -13.67
C PHE A 203 -8.17 -15.19 -14.53
N LEU A 204 -8.96 -14.91 -15.59
CA LEU A 204 -9.44 -15.95 -16.50
C LEU A 204 -8.33 -16.65 -17.27
N PHE A 205 -7.27 -15.91 -17.61
CA PHE A 205 -6.16 -16.36 -18.45
C PHE A 205 -4.85 -16.61 -17.70
N ALA A 206 -4.84 -16.40 -16.39
CA ALA A 206 -3.72 -16.75 -15.54
C ALA A 206 -3.67 -18.27 -15.29
N ARG A 207 -2.46 -18.82 -15.37
CA ARG A 207 -2.13 -20.21 -15.02
C ARG A 207 -0.81 -20.24 -14.29
N VAL A 208 -0.57 -21.29 -13.52
CA VAL A 208 0.74 -21.60 -12.95
C VAL A 208 1.50 -22.51 -13.91
N CYS A 209 2.70 -22.08 -14.30
CA CYS A 209 3.62 -22.85 -15.13
C CYS A 209 4.97 -23.00 -14.42
N GLU A 210 5.72 -24.02 -14.77
CA GLU A 210 7.11 -24.15 -14.35
C GLU A 210 8.01 -23.30 -15.26
N VAL A 211 8.80 -22.41 -14.66
CA VAL A 211 9.74 -21.51 -15.32
C VAL A 211 11.04 -21.57 -14.52
N ASP A 212 12.11 -22.02 -15.18
CA ASP A 212 13.44 -22.23 -14.56
C ASP A 212 13.40 -23.08 -13.29
N GLY A 213 12.56 -24.13 -13.28
CA GLY A 213 12.40 -25.03 -12.12
C GLY A 213 11.56 -24.46 -10.97
N VAL A 214 10.89 -23.32 -11.17
CA VAL A 214 10.03 -22.68 -10.16
C VAL A 214 8.61 -22.51 -10.71
N LYS A 215 7.59 -22.78 -9.90
CA LYS A 215 6.20 -22.53 -10.30
C LYS A 215 5.87 -21.03 -10.21
N GLN A 216 5.44 -20.45 -11.31
CA GLN A 216 5.18 -19.01 -11.42
C GLN A 216 3.80 -18.77 -12.02
N ILE A 217 3.15 -17.67 -11.64
CA ILE A 217 1.94 -17.18 -12.31
C ILE A 217 2.34 -16.64 -13.69
N CYS A 218 1.83 -17.30 -14.71
CA CYS A 218 1.95 -16.93 -16.10
C CYS A 218 0.61 -16.45 -16.65
N SER A 219 0.65 -15.43 -17.50
CA SER A 219 -0.51 -14.98 -18.27
C SER A 219 -0.44 -15.55 -19.68
N ARG A 220 -1.61 -15.69 -20.32
CA ARG A 220 -1.69 -16.11 -21.72
C ARG A 220 -1.05 -15.04 -22.63
N ASP A 221 -0.30 -15.48 -23.64
CA ASP A 221 0.34 -14.62 -24.67
C ASP A 221 -0.54 -13.47 -25.19
N LYS A 222 -1.80 -13.75 -25.52
CA LYS A 222 -2.76 -12.75 -26.03
C LYS A 222 -3.18 -11.68 -25.01
N GLU A 223 -2.85 -11.84 -23.72
CA GLU A 223 -3.12 -10.86 -22.66
C GLU A 223 -2.04 -9.77 -22.56
N VAL A 224 -1.01 -9.82 -23.40
CA VAL A 224 0.09 -8.84 -23.37
C VAL A 224 -0.41 -7.38 -23.45
N HIS A 225 -1.46 -7.11 -24.24
CA HIS A 225 -2.04 -5.78 -24.35
C HIS A 225 -2.78 -5.35 -23.07
N ASN A 226 -3.49 -6.26 -22.40
CA ASN A 226 -4.11 -5.99 -21.11
C ASN A 226 -3.05 -5.63 -20.05
N LEU A 227 -1.88 -6.30 -20.09
CA LEU A 227 -0.74 -5.93 -19.23
C LEU A 227 -0.14 -4.57 -19.59
N TYR A 228 -0.05 -4.21 -20.87
CA TYR A 228 0.34 -2.85 -21.26
C TYR A 228 -0.65 -1.80 -20.73
N ASP A 229 -1.95 -2.07 -20.80
CA ASP A 229 -2.99 -1.20 -20.26
C ASP A 229 -2.86 -1.04 -18.74
N MET A 230 -2.46 -2.10 -18.02
CA MET A 230 -2.14 -2.05 -16.59
C MET A 230 -1.03 -1.04 -16.29
N PHE A 231 0.11 -1.15 -16.97
CA PHE A 231 1.25 -0.24 -16.76
C PHE A 231 0.93 1.18 -17.25
N HIS A 232 0.12 1.32 -18.30
CA HIS A 232 -0.38 2.60 -18.76
C HIS A 232 -1.29 3.27 -17.71
N ALA A 233 -2.24 2.53 -17.13
CA ALA A 233 -3.10 3.01 -16.06
C ALA A 233 -2.28 3.48 -14.86
N ARG A 234 -1.28 2.70 -14.45
CA ARG A 234 -0.31 3.10 -13.42
C ARG A 234 0.37 4.42 -13.75
N SER A 235 0.94 4.55 -14.94
CA SER A 235 1.62 5.77 -15.37
C SER A 235 0.67 6.97 -15.39
N CYS A 236 -0.57 6.77 -15.84
CA CYS A 236 -1.60 7.81 -15.87
C CYS A 236 -1.97 8.28 -14.45
N LEU A 237 -2.21 7.36 -13.52
CA LEU A 237 -2.52 7.69 -12.13
C LEU A 237 -1.36 8.43 -11.44
N HIS A 238 -0.13 7.95 -11.62
CA HIS A 238 1.05 8.62 -11.09
C HIS A 238 1.17 10.07 -11.60
N ARG A 239 1.09 10.27 -12.92
CA ARG A 239 1.29 11.58 -13.53
C ARG A 239 0.15 12.54 -13.25
N LYS A 240 -1.10 12.06 -13.34
CA LYS A 240 -2.28 12.93 -13.22
C LYS A 240 -2.62 13.21 -11.77
N ALA A 241 -2.52 12.24 -10.86
CA ALA A 241 -2.98 12.39 -9.48
C ALA A 241 -1.84 12.36 -8.47
N TYR A 242 -1.12 11.23 -8.34
CA TYR A 242 -0.19 11.03 -7.21
C TYR A 242 0.97 12.04 -7.19
N GLN A 243 1.46 12.42 -8.37
CA GLN A 243 2.52 13.41 -8.58
C GLN A 243 2.00 14.76 -9.07
N HIS A 244 0.69 15.03 -8.93
CA HIS A 244 0.14 16.32 -9.28
C HIS A 244 0.89 17.44 -8.51
N PRO A 245 1.37 18.51 -9.17
CA PRO A 245 2.21 19.51 -8.51
C PRO A 245 1.57 20.16 -7.28
N VAL A 246 0.26 20.45 -7.36
CA VAL A 246 -0.50 21.00 -6.21
C VAL A 246 -0.60 19.97 -5.09
N ASN A 247 -0.78 18.68 -5.41
CA ASN A 247 -0.77 17.63 -4.39
C ASN A 247 0.58 17.60 -3.66
N LYS A 248 1.69 17.63 -4.41
CA LYS A 248 3.04 17.61 -3.82
C LYS A 248 3.30 18.81 -2.91
N ILE A 249 2.85 20.01 -3.29
CA ILE A 249 2.96 21.19 -2.43
C ILE A 249 2.16 20.99 -1.13
N ILE A 250 0.93 20.50 -1.23
CA ILE A 250 0.07 20.23 -0.07
C ILE A 250 0.71 19.18 0.86
N GLU A 251 1.25 18.09 0.30
CA GLU A 251 1.97 17.07 1.07
C GLU A 251 3.16 17.68 1.83
N HIS A 252 3.97 18.52 1.18
CA HIS A 252 5.07 19.22 1.86
C HIS A 252 4.59 20.12 3.00
N MET A 253 3.50 20.85 2.81
CA MET A 253 2.93 21.72 3.85
C MET A 253 2.40 20.92 5.04
N ILE A 254 1.74 19.80 4.79
CA ILE A 254 1.26 18.90 5.84
C ILE A 254 2.46 18.36 6.63
N VAL A 255 3.54 17.95 5.94
CA VAL A 255 4.77 17.48 6.60
C VAL A 255 5.39 18.57 7.48
N ASP A 256 5.48 19.81 6.97
CA ASP A 256 6.03 20.93 7.76
C ASP A 256 5.14 21.25 8.98
N ALA A 257 3.82 21.12 8.85
CA ALA A 257 2.90 21.22 9.97
C ALA A 257 3.14 20.10 10.98
N PHE A 258 3.28 18.85 10.52
CA PHE A 258 3.52 17.68 11.38
C PHE A 258 4.82 17.84 12.18
N LEU A 259 5.90 18.30 11.54
CA LEU A 259 7.18 18.56 12.22
C LEU A 259 7.05 19.62 13.32
N LYS A 260 6.25 20.67 13.08
CA LYS A 260 6.01 21.72 14.09
C LYS A 260 5.18 21.23 15.26
N VAL A 261 4.18 20.37 15.02
CA VAL A 261 3.29 19.89 16.09
C VAL A 261 3.82 18.63 16.80
N ASP A 262 4.77 17.92 16.21
CA ASP A 262 5.32 16.65 16.73
C ASP A 262 5.69 16.69 18.22
N PRO A 263 6.37 17.73 18.76
CA PRO A 263 6.72 17.78 20.19
C PRO A 263 5.51 17.94 21.12
N TYR A 264 4.39 18.46 20.61
CA TYR A 264 3.23 18.86 21.41
C TYR A 264 2.10 17.82 21.36
N ILE A 265 2.06 16.99 20.32
CA ILE A 265 1.11 15.88 20.23
C ILE A 265 1.56 14.78 21.18
N GLN A 266 0.63 14.31 22.00
CA GLN A 266 0.86 13.27 22.98
C GLN A 266 -0.16 12.16 22.75
N ILE A 267 0.32 10.97 22.41
CA ILE A 267 -0.46 9.78 22.09
C ILE A 267 -0.11 8.73 23.12
N GLU A 268 -1.10 8.35 23.94
CA GLU A 268 -0.93 7.31 24.94
C GLU A 268 -0.74 5.95 24.26
N GLY A 269 0.36 5.27 24.53
CA GLY A 269 0.62 3.89 24.12
C GLY A 269 0.51 2.92 25.30
N LYS A 270 1.24 1.81 25.19
CA LYS A 270 1.30 0.80 26.25
C LYS A 270 1.78 1.40 27.59
N ASP A 271 1.23 0.89 28.70
CA ASP A 271 1.58 1.28 30.07
C ASP A 271 1.43 2.79 30.35
N LYS A 272 0.50 3.45 29.65
CA LYS A 272 0.24 4.90 29.70
C LYS A 272 1.45 5.76 29.32
N LYS A 273 2.44 5.18 28.62
CA LYS A 273 3.57 5.94 28.11
C LYS A 273 3.11 6.84 26.96
N MET A 274 3.50 8.12 27.00
CA MET A 274 3.14 9.07 25.96
C MET A 274 4.16 9.04 24.82
N TYR A 275 3.67 9.14 23.60
CA TYR A 275 4.44 9.17 22.37
C TYR A 275 4.04 10.39 21.52
N ASN A 276 5.02 10.92 20.81
CA ASN A 276 4.88 11.98 19.82
C ASN A 276 4.40 11.38 18.47
N LEU A 277 4.08 12.22 17.48
CA LEU A 277 3.71 11.73 16.13
C LEU A 277 4.82 10.85 15.52
N SER A 278 6.08 11.27 15.66
CA SER A 278 7.24 10.61 15.08
C SER A 278 7.68 9.35 15.84
N THR A 279 7.38 9.26 17.13
CA THR A 279 7.76 8.13 17.99
C THR A 279 6.65 7.10 18.16
N ALA A 280 5.40 7.42 17.82
CA ALA A 280 4.29 6.47 17.91
C ALA A 280 4.52 5.20 17.08
N ILE A 281 5.35 5.25 16.03
CA ILE A 281 5.74 4.07 15.25
C ILE A 281 6.48 2.99 16.06
N ASP A 282 7.04 3.35 17.22
CA ASP A 282 7.76 2.43 18.09
C ASP A 282 6.82 1.63 19.03
N ASP A 283 5.52 1.95 19.07
CA ASP A 283 4.52 1.31 19.95
C ASP A 283 3.19 1.13 19.21
N MET A 284 2.79 -0.13 18.96
CA MET A 284 1.60 -0.40 18.16
C MET A 284 0.28 -0.01 18.85
N GLU A 285 0.26 0.15 20.17
CA GLU A 285 -0.91 0.67 20.89
C GLU A 285 -1.09 2.17 20.62
N ALA A 286 -0.02 2.95 20.68
CA ALA A 286 -0.02 4.35 20.26
C ALA A 286 -0.28 4.47 18.75
N TYR A 287 0.37 3.65 17.92
CA TYR A 287 0.23 3.69 16.47
C TYR A 287 -1.19 3.35 16.00
N THR A 288 -1.90 2.47 16.72
CA THR A 288 -3.32 2.18 16.45
C THR A 288 -4.18 3.45 16.54
N LYS A 289 -3.82 4.38 17.44
CA LYS A 289 -4.52 5.65 17.66
C LYS A 289 -4.05 6.74 16.69
N LEU A 290 -2.99 6.52 15.90
CA LEU A 290 -2.43 7.53 14.99
C LEU A 290 -3.01 7.41 13.58
N THR A 291 -4.01 8.23 13.27
CA THR A 291 -4.72 8.20 11.97
C THR A 291 -4.70 9.54 11.23
N GLY A 292 -4.39 10.63 11.92
CA GLY A 292 -4.38 11.99 11.38
C GLY A 292 -5.55 12.84 11.87
N GLN A 293 -6.59 12.24 12.46
CA GLN A 293 -7.67 12.98 13.14
C GLN A 293 -7.20 13.70 14.41
N GLN A 294 -6.11 13.22 15.01
CA GLN A 294 -5.50 13.79 16.20
C GLN A 294 -4.76 15.10 15.88
N ILE A 295 -4.58 15.41 14.60
CA ILE A 295 -3.83 16.57 14.13
C ILE A 295 -4.84 17.69 13.91
N PRO A 296 -4.75 18.81 14.64
CA PRO A 296 -5.75 19.86 14.56
C PRO A 296 -5.94 20.32 13.12
N LEU A 297 -7.18 20.34 12.64
CA LEU A 297 -7.55 20.91 11.34
C LEU A 297 -7.07 22.36 11.22
N CYS A 298 -6.90 23.10 12.33
CA CYS A 298 -6.29 24.41 12.33
C CYS A 298 -4.77 24.39 12.05
N ALA A 299 -4.02 23.36 12.43
CA ALA A 299 -2.60 23.25 12.10
C ALA A 299 -2.40 23.03 10.58
N VAL A 300 -3.24 22.18 9.97
CA VAL A 300 -3.24 21.94 8.52
C VAL A 300 -3.87 23.14 7.79
N GLY A 301 -4.99 23.63 8.29
CA GLY A 301 -5.77 24.74 7.74
C GLY A 301 -5.07 26.09 7.83
N LEU A 302 -4.31 26.40 8.89
CA LEU A 302 -3.48 27.61 8.97
C LEU A 302 -2.31 27.54 7.99
N CYS A 303 -1.74 26.36 7.75
CA CYS A 303 -0.73 26.20 6.70
C CYS A 303 -1.36 26.41 5.31
N LEU A 304 -2.53 25.80 5.05
CA LEU A 304 -3.26 25.95 3.79
C LEU A 304 -3.82 27.38 3.58
N ASN A 305 -4.24 28.08 4.64
CA ASN A 305 -4.80 29.43 4.62
C ASN A 305 -3.72 30.54 4.66
N ASN A 306 -2.52 30.29 5.18
CA ASN A 306 -1.39 31.23 5.05
C ASN A 306 -0.86 31.34 3.62
N ILE A 307 -1.38 30.53 2.70
CA ILE A 307 -1.33 30.87 1.29
C ILE A 307 -2.32 32.02 1.09
N LYS A 308 -1.78 33.23 0.96
CA LYS A 308 -2.32 34.22 0.01
C LYS A 308 -2.60 33.47 -1.28
N THR A 309 -3.85 33.09 -1.51
CA THR A 309 -4.34 32.17 -2.56
C THR A 309 -4.10 32.68 -3.98
N GLN A 310 -3.38 33.79 -4.15
CA GLN A 310 -2.94 34.33 -5.43
C GLN A 310 -1.40 34.47 -5.55
N GLU A 311 -0.62 34.47 -4.47
CA GLU A 311 0.82 34.78 -4.56
C GLU A 311 1.71 33.56 -4.81
N LEU A 312 1.34 32.34 -4.42
CA LEU A 312 2.15 31.13 -4.69
C LEU A 312 1.73 30.39 -5.96
N VAL A 313 0.43 30.33 -6.25
CA VAL A 313 -0.06 29.96 -7.60
C VAL A 313 0.37 31.04 -8.60
N GLY A 314 0.33 32.31 -8.20
CA GLY A 314 0.87 33.44 -8.98
C GLY A 314 2.38 33.42 -9.10
N ARG A 315 3.18 33.11 -8.08
CA ARG A 315 4.65 32.95 -8.20
C ARG A 315 5.05 31.69 -8.94
N TYR A 316 4.25 30.62 -8.91
CA TYR A 316 4.47 29.42 -9.71
C TYR A 316 4.17 29.69 -11.18
N HIS A 317 3.07 30.41 -11.48
CA HIS A 317 2.77 30.91 -12.83
C HIS A 317 3.78 31.97 -13.28
N LEU A 318 4.18 32.94 -12.45
CA LEU A 318 5.17 33.98 -12.75
C LEU A 318 6.60 33.42 -12.89
N ARG A 319 6.96 32.33 -12.19
CA ARG A 319 8.22 31.60 -12.43
C ARG A 319 8.18 30.71 -13.67
N HIS A 320 7.01 30.32 -14.18
CA HIS A 320 6.89 29.31 -15.24
C HIS A 320 6.02 29.70 -16.46
N GLY A 321 5.65 30.97 -16.62
CA GLY A 321 5.09 31.55 -17.86
C GLY A 321 4.98 33.08 -17.71
N LEU A 322 5.49 33.95 -18.58
CA LEU A 322 5.87 33.85 -19.98
C LEU A 322 7.19 34.63 -20.18
N ASN A 323 8.32 33.93 -20.11
CA ASN A 323 9.48 34.25 -20.93
C ASN A 323 10.34 32.99 -21.01
N LYS A 324 10.62 32.56 -22.24
CA LYS A 324 11.27 31.30 -22.59
C LYS A 324 12.44 30.94 -21.67
N LYS A 325 12.27 29.92 -20.83
CA LYS A 325 13.27 28.86 -20.51
C LYS A 325 12.57 27.81 -19.65
N GLN A 326 12.10 26.74 -20.29
CA GLN A 326 11.82 25.48 -19.61
C GLN A 326 13.09 25.06 -18.87
N VAL A 327 13.04 24.97 -17.54
CA VAL A 327 13.87 23.99 -16.84
C VAL A 327 13.09 22.69 -16.94
N SER A 328 13.31 22.01 -18.07
CA SER A 328 12.80 20.67 -18.31
C SER A 328 13.39 19.72 -17.28
N ASP A 329 12.61 18.73 -16.85
CA ASP A 329 13.16 17.44 -16.41
C ASP A 329 14.00 16.88 -17.56
N GLY A 330 15.29 17.19 -17.54
CA GLY A 330 16.26 16.65 -18.47
C GLY A 330 16.54 15.20 -18.10
N LYS A 331 15.88 14.25 -18.77
CA LYS A 331 16.54 12.95 -18.97
C LYS A 331 17.74 13.21 -19.86
N ASP A 332 18.93 13.04 -19.30
CA ASP A 332 20.21 13.13 -19.99
C ASP A 332 20.21 12.13 -21.16
N ARG A 333 19.91 12.61 -22.37
CA ARG A 333 20.10 11.83 -23.59
C ARG A 333 21.58 11.91 -23.90
N GLY A 334 22.32 10.90 -23.46
CA GLY A 334 23.71 10.68 -23.84
C GLY A 334 23.87 10.85 -25.35
N LYS A 335 24.79 11.75 -25.72
CA LYS A 335 25.20 12.00 -27.09
C LYS A 335 25.67 10.69 -27.73
N VAL A 336 25.02 10.28 -28.81
CA VAL A 336 25.62 9.38 -29.80
C VAL A 336 26.68 10.21 -30.53
N PRO A 337 27.98 9.84 -30.52
CA PRO A 337 28.94 10.49 -31.38
C PRO A 337 28.76 9.93 -32.80
N ASN A 338 28.35 10.79 -33.72
CA ASN A 338 28.62 10.58 -35.14
C ASN A 338 30.12 10.79 -35.37
N THR A 339 30.82 9.73 -35.74
CA THR A 339 32.09 9.81 -36.46
C THR A 339 32.04 8.78 -37.58
N VAL A 340 32.03 9.34 -38.81
CA VAL A 340 32.37 8.82 -40.15
C VAL A 340 31.99 7.38 -40.49
#